data_AF-A0AAJ6EW21-F1
#
_entry.id   AF-A0AAJ6EW21-F1
#
_cell.length_a   1.000
_cell.length_b   1.000
_cell.length_c   1.000
_cell.angle_alpha   90.00
_cell.angle_beta   90.00
_cell.angle_gamma   90.00
#
_symmetry.space_group_name_H-M   'P 1'
#
loop_
_entity.id
_entity.type
_entity.pdbx_description
1 polymer ?
#
loop_
_entity_poly.entity_id
_entity_poly.type
_entity_poly.pdbx_seq_one_letter_code
_entity_poly.pdbx_strand_id
1 'polypeptide(L)'
;MALEALFEGEAEAIARKAIELAKAGDSPAIKMVIDRLAPVRKGARIELPDFPRVKTLADVPAAHAFLINAVAKGRISPEEGAAIAATLDRYCSAVDTVELERRVAAIEERYASHTPD
;
A
#
# COMPACT_ATOMS: atom_id res chain seq x y z
N MET A 1 10.85 30.90 -7.95
CA MET A 1 11.36 31.28 -9.29
C MET A 1 12.87 31.60 -9.32
N ALA A 2 13.52 32.21 -8.31
CA ALA A 2 14.98 32.42 -8.36
C ALA A 2 15.81 31.15 -8.07
N LEU A 3 15.29 30.24 -7.24
CA LEU A 3 15.99 29.02 -6.85
C LEU A 3 16.00 27.98 -7.99
N GLU A 4 14.87 27.77 -8.66
CA GLU A 4 14.75 26.77 -9.74
C GLU A 4 15.67 27.07 -10.93
N ALA A 5 15.82 28.35 -11.30
CA ALA A 5 16.73 28.79 -12.35
C ALA A 5 18.21 28.60 -12.00
N LEU A 6 18.57 28.58 -10.71
CA LEU A 6 19.93 28.30 -10.24
C LEU A 6 20.26 26.80 -10.30
N PHE A 7 19.24 25.93 -10.21
CA PHE A 7 19.40 24.48 -10.30
C PHE A 7 19.36 23.95 -11.75
N GLU A 8 19.00 24.79 -12.71
CA GLU A 8 18.89 24.44 -14.11
C GLU A 8 20.29 24.19 -14.69
N GLY A 9 20.65 22.91 -14.88
CA GLY A 9 21.97 22.47 -15.38
C GLY A 9 22.99 22.09 -14.30
N GLU A 10 22.79 22.46 -13.03
CA GLU A 10 23.73 22.18 -11.93
C GLU A 10 23.56 20.77 -11.32
N ALA A 11 22.48 20.07 -11.66
CA ALA A 11 22.14 18.78 -11.08
C ALA A 11 23.27 17.74 -11.19
N GLU A 12 23.95 17.68 -12.33
CA GLU A 12 25.05 16.73 -12.53
C GLU A 12 26.29 17.09 -11.71
N ALA A 13 26.66 18.38 -11.67
CA ALA A 13 27.80 18.86 -10.90
C ALA A 13 27.61 18.60 -9.39
N ILE A 14 26.41 18.89 -8.88
CA ILE A 14 26.04 18.63 -7.49
C ILE A 14 26.07 17.13 -7.19
N ALA A 15 25.51 16.28 -8.07
CA ALA A 15 25.51 14.84 -7.89
C ALA A 15 26.93 14.24 -7.87
N ARG A 16 27.81 14.67 -8.79
CA ARG A 16 29.22 14.25 -8.80
C ARG A 16 29.93 14.68 -7.51
N LYS A 17 29.69 15.92 -7.06
CA LYS A 17 30.31 16.42 -5.84
C LYS A 17 29.87 15.64 -4.61
N ALA A 18 28.59 15.30 -4.53
CA ALA A 18 28.07 14.45 -3.47
C ALA A 18 28.71 13.06 -3.46
N ILE A 19 28.94 12.44 -4.63
CA ILE A 19 29.63 11.14 -4.72
C ILE A 19 31.09 11.26 -4.28
N GLU A 20 31.79 12.33 -4.66
CA GLU A 20 33.17 12.57 -4.20
C GLU A 20 33.25 12.72 -2.68
N LEU A 21 32.37 13.55 -2.11
CA LEU A 21 32.30 13.77 -0.66
C LEU A 21 31.99 12.45 0.05
N ALA A 22 31.04 11.67 -0.47
CA ALA A 22 30.72 10.36 0.09
C ALA A 22 31.92 9.40 0.07
N LYS A 23 32.65 9.35 -1.05
CA LYS A 23 33.89 8.55 -1.18
C LYS A 23 35.02 9.04 -0.28
N ALA A 24 35.05 10.34 0.02
CA ALA A 24 36.01 10.96 0.94
C ALA A 24 35.65 10.76 2.42
N GLY A 25 34.55 10.07 2.73
CA GLY A 25 34.13 9.79 4.10
C GLY A 25 33.15 10.80 4.70
N ASP A 26 32.63 11.74 3.89
CA ASP A 26 31.60 12.68 4.36
C ASP A 26 30.31 11.92 4.68
N SER A 27 29.99 11.81 5.96
CA SER A 27 28.87 11.00 6.43
C SER A 27 27.50 11.47 5.91
N PRO A 28 27.20 12.78 5.86
CA PRO A 28 25.98 13.28 5.20
C PRO A 28 25.86 12.87 3.73
N ALA A 29 26.94 13.00 2.96
CA ALA A 29 26.97 12.62 1.55
C ALA A 29 26.85 11.09 1.38
N ILE A 30 27.49 10.28 2.23
CA ILE A 30 27.33 8.82 2.26
C ILE A 30 25.86 8.46 2.44
N LYS A 31 25.20 9.06 3.44
CA LYS A 31 23.78 8.82 3.70
C LYS A 31 22.93 9.15 2.47
N MET A 32 23.13 10.32 1.86
CA MET A 32 22.38 10.75 0.68
C MET A 32 22.58 9.79 -0.51
N VAL A 33 23.81 9.33 -0.73
CA VAL A 33 24.14 8.37 -1.79
C VAL A 33 23.53 7.00 -1.51
N ILE A 34 23.58 6.51 -0.27
CA ILE A 34 22.95 5.23 0.13
C ILE A 34 21.43 5.28 -0.02
N ASP A 35 20.79 6.35 0.45
CA ASP A 35 19.33 6.53 0.34
C ASP A 35 18.89 6.56 -1.14
N ARG A 36 19.78 6.92 -2.08
CA ARG A 36 19.55 6.85 -3.53
C ARG A 36 19.83 5.49 -4.16
N LEU A 37 20.84 4.77 -3.67
CA LEU A 37 21.29 3.45 -4.18
C LEU A 37 20.41 2.31 -3.69
N ALA A 38 20.00 2.36 -2.43
CA ALA A 38 19.08 1.42 -1.80
C ALA A 38 17.84 2.18 -1.30
N PRO A 39 17.06 2.78 -2.22
CA PRO A 39 15.88 3.53 -1.83
C PRO A 39 14.87 2.60 -1.17
N VAL A 40 14.22 3.10 -0.13
CA VAL A 40 13.05 2.45 0.45
C VAL A 40 12.05 2.21 -0.67
N ARG A 41 11.72 0.94 -0.95
CA ARG A 41 10.87 0.51 -2.07
C ARG A 41 9.44 1.04 -1.89
N LYS A 42 9.18 2.27 -2.32
CA LYS A 42 7.82 2.82 -2.39
C LYS A 42 7.20 2.39 -3.72
N GLY A 43 6.27 1.43 -3.68
CA GLY A 43 5.48 1.00 -4.84
C GLY A 43 6.19 0.07 -5.83
N ALA A 44 7.19 -0.69 -5.38
CA ALA A 44 7.76 -1.76 -6.20
C ALA A 44 6.69 -2.83 -6.47
N ARG A 45 6.79 -3.52 -7.62
CA ARG A 45 5.92 -4.68 -7.89
C ARG A 45 6.20 -5.75 -6.84
N ILE A 46 5.16 -6.13 -6.11
CA ILE A 46 5.23 -7.19 -5.10
C ILE A 46 4.70 -8.48 -5.72
N GLU A 47 5.45 -9.56 -5.55
CA GLU A 47 5.01 -10.90 -5.93
C GLU A 47 4.74 -11.71 -4.66
N LEU A 48 3.49 -12.15 -4.51
CA LEU A 48 3.05 -13.01 -3.41
C LEU A 48 2.49 -14.31 -4.00
N PRO A 49 3.35 -15.25 -4.44
CA PRO A 49 2.93 -16.46 -5.15
C PRO A 49 1.98 -17.34 -4.31
N ASP A 50 2.14 -17.31 -3.00
CA ASP A 50 1.34 -18.09 -2.04
C ASP A 50 0.19 -17.27 -1.42
N PHE A 51 -0.14 -16.10 -1.97
CA PHE A 51 -1.23 -15.29 -1.44
C PHE A 51 -2.56 -16.05 -1.58
N PRO A 52 -3.32 -16.23 -0.49
CA PRO A 52 -4.55 -17.00 -0.54
C PRO A 52 -5.58 -16.32 -1.44
N ARG A 53 -6.33 -17.12 -2.21
CA ARG A 53 -7.42 -16.59 -3.03
C ARG A 53 -8.55 -16.11 -2.13
N VAL A 54 -8.98 -14.88 -2.35
CA VAL A 54 -10.14 -14.28 -1.67
C VAL A 54 -11.33 -14.33 -2.61
N LYS A 55 -12.35 -15.14 -2.29
CA LYS A 55 -13.61 -15.24 -3.04
C LYS A 55 -14.81 -14.81 -2.23
N THR A 56 -14.69 -14.91 -0.91
CA THR A 56 -15.74 -14.64 0.06
C THR A 56 -15.16 -13.90 1.26
N LEU A 57 -16.03 -13.32 2.09
CA LEU A 57 -15.63 -12.70 3.35
C LEU A 57 -14.92 -13.66 4.30
N ALA A 58 -15.27 -14.95 4.26
CA ALA A 58 -14.66 -15.96 5.12
C ALA A 58 -13.17 -16.20 4.80
N ASP A 59 -12.71 -15.82 3.60
CA ASP A 59 -11.31 -15.99 3.17
C ASP A 59 -10.40 -14.86 3.68
N VAL A 60 -10.98 -13.71 4.04
CA VAL A 60 -10.24 -12.48 4.36
C VAL A 60 -9.33 -12.62 5.59
N PRO A 61 -9.74 -13.28 6.69
CA PRO A 61 -8.83 -13.50 7.83
C PRO A 61 -7.56 -14.27 7.45
N ALA A 62 -7.65 -15.26 6.56
CA ALA A 62 -6.49 -16.01 6.10
C ALA A 62 -5.53 -15.15 5.26
N ALA A 63 -6.08 -14.24 4.43
CA ALA A 63 -5.31 -13.28 3.66
C ALA A 63 -4.57 -12.27 4.56
N HIS A 64 -5.24 -11.73 5.58
CA HIS A 64 -4.58 -10.86 6.58
C HIS A 64 -3.48 -11.61 7.36
N ALA A 65 -3.74 -12.85 7.80
CA ALA A 65 -2.74 -13.66 8.48
C ALA A 65 -1.50 -13.92 7.61
N PHE A 66 -1.68 -14.13 6.30
CA PHE A 66 -0.58 -14.24 5.35
C PHE A 66 0.24 -12.95 5.27
N LEU A 67 -0.42 -11.78 5.15
CA LEU A 67 0.25 -10.48 5.11
C LEU A 67 1.07 -10.21 6.37
N ILE A 68 0.49 -10.46 7.55
CA ILE A 68 1.18 -10.32 8.83
C ILE A 68 2.46 -11.16 8.85
N ASN A 69 2.39 -12.41 8.40
CA ASN A 69 3.56 -13.29 8.32
C ASN A 69 4.59 -12.81 7.29
N ALA A 70 4.15 -12.28 6.15
CA ALA A 70 5.04 -11.76 5.11
C ALA A 70 5.82 -10.53 5.60
N VAL A 71 5.15 -9.62 6.33
CA VAL A 71 5.78 -8.47 6.98
C VAL A 71 6.74 -8.94 8.08
N ALA A 72 6.32 -9.85 8.96
CA ALA A 72 7.15 -10.36 10.05
C ALA A 72 8.42 -11.06 9.55
N LYS A 73 8.38 -11.66 8.36
CA LYS A 73 9.53 -12.30 7.70
C LYS A 73 10.36 -11.34 6.82
N GLY A 74 9.99 -10.06 6.75
CA GLY A 74 10.68 -9.06 5.93
C GLY A 74 10.56 -9.28 4.43
N ARG A 75 9.56 -10.05 3.96
CA ARG A 75 9.34 -10.29 2.52
C ARG A 75 8.70 -9.10 1.83
N ILE A 76 7.91 -8.34 2.57
CA ILE A 76 7.29 -7.08 2.17
C ILE A 76 7.44 -6.06 3.30
N SER A 77 7.37 -4.77 2.97
CA SER A 77 7.41 -3.70 3.97
C SER A 77 6.08 -3.61 4.74
N PRO A 78 6.08 -2.99 5.93
CA PRO A 78 4.84 -2.68 6.64
C PRO A 78 3.88 -1.81 5.81
N GLU A 79 4.40 -0.82 5.08
CA GLU A 79 3.57 0.02 4.20
C GLU A 79 2.96 -0.78 3.05
N GLU A 80 3.72 -1.70 2.45
CA GLU A 80 3.24 -2.60 1.41
C GLU A 80 2.13 -3.53 1.94
N GLY A 81 2.34 -4.12 3.11
CA GLY A 81 1.33 -4.96 3.78
C GLY A 81 0.05 -4.17 4.09
N ALA A 82 0.17 -2.95 4.61
CA ALA A 82 -0.95 -2.07 4.90
C ALA A 82 -1.73 -1.68 3.64
N ALA A 83 -1.05 -1.41 2.53
CA ALA A 83 -1.70 -1.08 1.26
C ALA A 83 -2.55 -2.23 0.71
N ILE A 84 -2.06 -3.47 0.83
CA ILE A 84 -2.80 -4.67 0.41
C ILE A 84 -3.97 -4.93 1.36
N ALA A 85 -3.74 -4.85 2.68
CA ALA A 85 -4.77 -5.00 3.71
C ALA A 85 -5.95 -4.03 3.49
N ALA A 86 -5.66 -2.75 3.22
CA ALA A 86 -6.69 -1.76 2.92
C ALA A 86 -7.54 -2.11 1.69
N THR A 87 -7.00 -2.88 0.73
CA THR A 87 -7.74 -3.36 -0.44
C THR A 87 -8.67 -4.51 -0.08
N LEU A 88 -8.26 -5.39 0.84
CA LEU A 88 -9.13 -6.44 1.39
C LEU A 88 -10.29 -5.83 2.18
N ASP A 89 -10.01 -4.83 3.02
CA ASP A 89 -11.04 -4.20 3.84
C ASP A 89 -12.09 -3.47 2.97
N ARG A 90 -11.66 -2.82 1.88
CA ARG A 90 -12.58 -2.24 0.88
C ARG A 90 -13.46 -3.31 0.21
N TYR A 91 -12.90 -4.48 -0.10
CA TYR A 91 -13.68 -5.60 -0.62
C TYR A 91 -14.73 -6.05 0.41
N CYS A 92 -14.38 -6.14 1.69
CA CYS A 92 -15.34 -6.47 2.74
C CYS A 92 -16.50 -5.47 2.80
N SER A 93 -16.18 -4.18 2.85
CA SER A 93 -17.21 -3.13 2.90
C SER A 93 -18.13 -3.16 1.68
N ALA A 94 -17.60 -3.48 0.50
CA ALA A 94 -18.42 -3.60 -0.71
C ALA A 94 -19.40 -4.78 -0.63
N VAL A 95 -18.94 -5.95 -0.18
CA VAL A 95 -19.81 -7.14 -0.02
C VAL A 95 -20.86 -6.91 1.06
N ASP A 96 -20.47 -6.34 2.21
CA ASP A 96 -21.41 -6.03 3.30
C ASP A 96 -22.50 -5.05 2.85
N THR A 97 -22.14 -4.06 2.03
CA THR A 97 -23.10 -3.10 1.46
C THR A 97 -24.15 -3.81 0.60
N VAL A 98 -23.71 -4.73 -0.27
CA VAL A 98 -24.61 -5.51 -1.14
C VAL A 98 -25.52 -6.43 -0.32
N GLU A 99 -24.98 -7.08 0.72
CA GLU A 99 -25.76 -7.98 1.57
C GLU A 99 -26.78 -7.21 2.42
N LEU A 100 -26.41 -6.02 2.93
CA LEU A 100 -27.32 -5.13 3.66
C LEU A 100 -28.46 -4.64 2.76
N GLU A 101 -28.16 -4.19 1.54
CA GLU A 101 -29.16 -3.79 0.56
C GLU A 101 -30.18 -4.92 0.30
N ARG A 102 -29.68 -6.15 0.08
CA ARG A 102 -30.52 -7.33 -0.11
C ARG A 102 -31.44 -7.59 1.09
N ARG A 103 -30.91 -7.48 2.31
CA ARG A 103 -31.68 -7.71 3.55
C ARG A 103 -32.72 -6.62 3.79
N VAL A 104 -32.40 -5.36 3.49
CA VAL A 104 -33.34 -4.24 3.59
C VAL A 104 -34.50 -4.43 2.62
N ALA A 105 -34.22 -4.72 1.34
CA ALA A 105 -35.27 -4.97 0.34
C ALA A 105 -36.21 -6.11 0.74
N ALA A 106 -35.69 -7.22 1.28
CA ALA A 106 -36.49 -8.34 1.76
C ALA A 106 -37.38 -7.97 2.97
N ILE A 107 -36.94 -7.06 3.82
CA ILE A 107 -37.74 -6.54 4.93
C ILE A 107 -38.82 -5.61 4.41
N GLU A 108 -38.49 -4.68 3.52
CA GLU A 108 -39.44 -3.74 2.91
C GLU A 108 -40.56 -4.47 2.17
N GLU A 109 -40.24 -5.53 1.41
CA GLU A 109 -41.23 -6.38 0.74
C GLU A 109 -42.17 -7.07 1.75
N ARG A 110 -41.64 -7.59 2.85
CA ARG A 110 -42.45 -8.18 3.92
C ARG A 110 -43.38 -7.14 4.55
N TYR A 111 -42.92 -5.93 4.84
CA TYR A 111 -43.76 -4.88 5.40
C TYR A 111 -44.84 -4.40 4.42
N ALA A 112 -44.51 -4.26 3.13
CA ALA A 112 -45.48 -3.94 2.10
C ALA A 112 -46.60 -5.00 2.02
N SER A 113 -46.25 -6.28 2.18
CA SER A 113 -47.23 -7.39 2.21
C SER A 113 -48.03 -7.52 3.52
N HIS A 114 -47.63 -6.83 4.59
CA HIS A 114 -48.21 -6.96 5.93
C HIS A 114 -48.98 -5.71 6.39
N THR A 115 -49.22 -4.73 5.50
CA THR A 115 -50.09 -3.58 5.81
C THR A 115 -51.54 -4.07 5.77
N PRO A 116 -52.26 -4.18 6.91
CA PRO A 116 -53.68 -4.49 6.90
C PRO A 116 -54.45 -3.19 6.57
N ASP A 117 -55.56 -3.33 5.83
CA ASP A 117 -56.58 -2.28 5.63
C ASP A 117 -57.02 -1.64 6.96
#